data_AF-A0A832TM33-F1
#
_entry.id   AF-A0A832TM33-F1
#
_cell.length_a   1.000
_cell.length_b   1.000
_cell.length_c   1.000
_cell.angle_alpha   90.00
_cell.angle_beta   90.00
_cell.angle_gamma   90.00
#
_symmetry.space_group_name_H-M   'P 1'
#
loop_
_entity.id
_entity.type
_entity.pdbx_description
1 polymer ?
#
loop_
_entity_poly.entity_id
_entity_poly.type
_entity_poly.pdbx_seq_one_letter_code
_entity_poly.pdbx_strand_id
1 'polypeptide(L)'
;MKRTSREWKQKRAEFVKGKICAWCGSSGSLCVHTPRVSSPAEIRSGIYHLAYTRFKEVYRQKYQRFEYILTGKHRHKSHPVWHKASTIHKTEPDHTDLEEQRIEKLIENKGEGNFKQLYHEWLEKNGIEELIEEEIKKAEEECASLEHAIVLCRKKYKASRYETCFDCLPEEKKKDILARKKELPEGYRGDF
;
A
#
# COMPACT_ATOMS: atom_id res chain seq x y z
N MET A 1 -15.51 -17.81 9.73
CA MET A 1 -16.44 -17.63 10.87
C MET A 1 -16.62 -16.15 11.15
N LYS A 2 -17.86 -15.63 11.19
CA LYS A 2 -18.10 -14.18 11.40
C LYS A 2 -17.61 -13.73 12.79
N ARG A 3 -16.89 -12.61 12.88
CA ARG A 3 -16.39 -12.07 14.16
C ARG A 3 -17.50 -11.61 15.13
N THR A 4 -18.74 -11.51 14.64
CA THR A 4 -19.91 -11.18 15.46
C THR A 4 -20.61 -12.41 16.02
N SER A 5 -20.27 -13.62 15.55
CA SER A 5 -20.94 -14.87 15.96
C SER A 5 -20.67 -15.20 17.42
N ARG A 6 -21.60 -15.94 18.03
CA ARG A 6 -21.45 -16.44 19.41
C ARG A 6 -20.24 -17.38 19.53
N GLU A 7 -20.07 -18.26 18.55
CA GLU A 7 -18.93 -19.18 18.44
C GLU A 7 -17.59 -18.44 18.44
N TRP A 8 -17.46 -17.37 17.66
CA TRP A 8 -16.25 -16.56 17.65
C TRP A 8 -16.00 -15.90 19.00
N LYS A 9 -17.03 -15.33 19.62
CA LYS A 9 -16.91 -14.71 20.95
C LYS A 9 -16.44 -15.71 22.00
N GLN A 10 -16.93 -16.94 21.95
CA GLN A 10 -16.51 -18.02 22.83
C GLN A 10 -15.07 -18.44 22.56
N LYS A 11 -14.72 -18.78 21.31
CA LYS A 11 -13.34 -19.14 20.91
C LYS A 11 -12.34 -18.05 21.31
N ARG A 12 -12.70 -16.79 21.11
CA ARG A 12 -11.90 -15.63 21.52
C ARG A 12 -11.74 -15.55 23.05
N ALA A 13 -12.81 -15.77 23.81
CA ALA A 13 -12.76 -15.73 25.27
C ALA A 13 -11.87 -16.85 25.82
N GLU A 14 -11.99 -18.06 25.28
CA GLU A 14 -11.13 -19.20 25.61
C GLU A 14 -9.67 -18.91 25.27
N PHE A 15 -9.39 -18.36 24.09
CA PHE A 15 -8.04 -17.98 23.68
C PHE A 15 -7.40 -16.93 24.60
N VAL A 16 -8.18 -15.99 25.13
CA VAL A 16 -7.71 -14.91 26.02
C VAL A 16 -7.57 -15.38 27.47
N LYS A 17 -8.28 -16.43 27.88
CA LYS A 17 -8.29 -16.91 29.27
C LYS A 17 -6.88 -17.25 29.75
N GLY A 18 -6.49 -16.65 30.89
CA GLY A 18 -5.17 -16.88 31.50
C GLY A 18 -4.00 -16.21 30.78
N LYS A 19 -4.23 -15.48 29.68
CA LYS A 19 -3.19 -14.72 29.00
C LYS A 19 -3.06 -13.31 29.58
N ILE A 20 -1.88 -12.74 29.37
CA ILE A 20 -1.55 -11.34 29.68
C ILE A 20 -1.22 -10.60 28.38
N CYS A 21 -1.23 -9.28 28.42
CA CYS A 21 -0.78 -8.45 27.31
C CYS A 21 0.67 -8.80 26.95
N ALA A 22 0.91 -9.16 25.69
CA ALA A 22 2.23 -9.53 25.18
C ALA A 22 3.26 -8.39 25.28
N TRP A 23 2.82 -7.13 25.44
CA TRP A 23 3.70 -5.96 25.47
C TRP A 23 3.95 -5.39 26.87
N CYS A 24 2.99 -5.48 27.79
CA CYS A 24 3.12 -4.87 29.11
C CYS A 24 2.83 -5.80 30.28
N GLY A 25 2.50 -7.07 30.00
CA GLY A 25 2.16 -8.05 31.02
C GLY A 25 0.86 -7.79 31.80
N SER A 26 0.10 -6.75 31.46
CA SER A 26 -1.18 -6.49 32.12
C SER A 26 -2.21 -7.57 31.80
N SER A 27 -2.96 -8.01 32.82
CA SER A 27 -4.13 -8.88 32.68
C SER A 27 -5.44 -8.10 32.45
N GLY A 28 -5.40 -6.77 32.48
CA GLY A 28 -6.58 -5.92 32.34
C GLY A 28 -7.07 -5.81 30.89
N SER A 29 -8.40 -5.80 30.72
CA SER A 29 -9.16 -5.59 29.46
C SER A 29 -8.38 -5.90 28.18
N LEU A 30 -8.39 -7.16 27.76
CA LEU A 30 -7.57 -7.66 26.66
C LEU A 30 -8.32 -7.74 25.31
N CYS A 31 -7.61 -7.51 24.22
CA CYS A 31 -8.05 -7.72 22.84
C CYS A 31 -7.12 -8.67 22.11
N VAL A 32 -7.64 -9.26 21.03
CA VAL A 32 -6.89 -10.17 20.16
C VAL A 32 -6.53 -9.39 18.92
N HIS A 33 -5.25 -9.35 18.59
CA HIS A 33 -4.72 -8.73 17.39
C HIS A 33 -3.96 -9.77 16.60
N THR A 34 -4.19 -9.83 15.28
CA THR A 34 -3.41 -10.68 14.38
C THR A 34 -2.55 -9.74 13.54
N PRO A 35 -1.25 -9.62 13.84
CA PRO A 35 -0.35 -8.81 13.04
C PRO A 35 -0.39 -9.30 11.59
N ARG A 36 -0.25 -8.39 10.63
CA ARG A 36 -0.15 -8.67 9.18
C ARG A 36 -1.42 -9.08 8.44
N VAL A 37 -2.56 -9.22 9.12
CA VAL A 37 -3.81 -9.43 8.37
C VAL A 37 -4.34 -8.09 7.86
N SER A 38 -4.15 -7.86 6.56
CA SER A 38 -4.76 -6.75 5.84
C SER A 38 -6.28 -6.83 5.93
N SER A 39 -6.94 -5.68 6.06
CA SER A 39 -8.39 -5.61 5.98
C SER A 39 -8.88 -5.95 4.57
N PRO A 40 -10.15 -6.39 4.40
CA PRO A 40 -10.71 -6.65 3.08
C PRO A 40 -10.60 -5.47 2.11
N ALA A 41 -10.71 -4.23 2.62
CA ALA A 41 -10.56 -3.02 1.82
C ALA A 41 -9.11 -2.81 1.35
N GLU A 42 -8.13 -3.06 2.22
CA GLU A 42 -6.70 -2.97 1.87
C GLU A 42 -6.31 -4.03 0.83
N ILE A 43 -6.78 -5.27 0.99
CA ILE A 43 -6.57 -6.36 0.02
C ILE A 43 -7.13 -5.96 -1.34
N ARG A 44 -8.42 -5.58 -1.37
CA ARG A 44 -9.11 -5.16 -2.60
C ARG A 44 -8.39 -4.00 -3.28
N SER A 45 -8.05 -2.96 -2.53
CA SER A 45 -7.35 -1.79 -3.06
C SER A 45 -5.97 -2.14 -3.61
N GLY A 46 -5.20 -2.96 -2.89
CA GLY A 46 -3.87 -3.41 -3.32
C GLY A 46 -3.91 -4.22 -4.62
N ILE A 47 -4.85 -5.17 -4.71
CA ILE A 47 -5.01 -6.00 -5.90
C ILE A 47 -5.46 -5.16 -7.10
N TYR A 48 -6.46 -4.29 -6.95
CA TYR A 48 -6.88 -3.41 -8.05
C TYR A 48 -5.76 -2.47 -8.50
N HIS A 49 -4.95 -1.94 -7.58
CA HIS A 49 -3.82 -1.08 -7.94
C HIS A 49 -2.79 -1.83 -8.80
N LEU A 50 -2.47 -3.07 -8.42
CA LEU A 50 -1.57 -3.93 -9.17
C LEU A 50 -2.17 -4.30 -10.55
N ALA A 51 -3.45 -4.66 -10.58
CA ALA A 51 -4.20 -4.96 -11.79
C ALA A 51 -4.21 -3.77 -12.76
N TYR A 52 -4.49 -2.57 -12.26
CA TYR A 52 -4.46 -1.33 -13.03
C TYR A 52 -3.06 -1.06 -13.62
N THR A 53 -2.02 -1.25 -12.82
CA THR A 53 -0.63 -1.06 -13.28
C THR A 53 -0.29 -2.02 -14.42
N ARG A 54 -0.60 -3.30 -14.26
CA ARG A 54 -0.42 -4.32 -15.31
C ARG A 54 -1.25 -4.02 -16.54
N PHE A 55 -2.50 -3.62 -16.37
CA PHE A 55 -3.37 -3.27 -17.49
C PHE A 55 -2.81 -2.10 -18.29
N LYS A 56 -2.27 -1.05 -17.65
CA LYS A 56 -1.64 0.07 -18.37
C LYS A 56 -0.52 -0.39 -19.30
N GLU A 57 0.29 -1.36 -18.88
CA GLU A 57 1.36 -1.92 -19.71
C GLU A 57 0.79 -2.70 -20.90
N VAL A 58 -0.20 -3.56 -20.66
CA VAL A 58 -0.91 -4.28 -21.73
C VAL A 58 -1.57 -3.32 -22.71
N TYR A 59 -2.21 -2.26 -22.19
CA TYR A 59 -2.89 -1.26 -22.98
C TYR A 59 -1.89 -0.51 -23.86
N ARG A 60 -0.78 -0.07 -23.26
CA ARG A 60 0.32 0.59 -23.96
C ARG A 60 0.86 -0.28 -25.10
N GLN A 61 1.06 -1.57 -24.87
CA GLN A 61 1.59 -2.48 -25.89
C GLN A 61 0.61 -2.77 -27.03
N LYS A 62 -0.70 -2.85 -26.72
CA LYS A 62 -1.71 -3.28 -27.69
C LYS A 62 -2.37 -2.15 -28.47
N TYR A 63 -2.57 -1.00 -27.84
CA TYR A 63 -3.40 0.07 -28.37
C TYR A 63 -2.63 1.35 -28.66
N GLN A 64 -1.44 1.52 -28.08
CA GLN A 64 -0.64 2.71 -28.27
C GLN A 64 0.59 2.43 -29.13
N ARG A 65 0.92 3.41 -29.96
CA ARG A 65 2.12 3.41 -30.77
C ARG A 65 2.91 4.67 -30.49
N PHE A 66 4.20 4.48 -30.27
CA PHE A 66 5.11 5.56 -29.92
C PHE A 66 6.24 5.63 -30.92
N GLU A 67 6.69 6.85 -31.18
CA GLU A 67 7.94 7.12 -31.88
C GLU A 67 8.95 7.76 -30.94
N TYR A 68 10.22 7.44 -31.15
CA TYR A 68 11.32 8.04 -30.42
C TYR A 68 11.89 9.18 -31.25
N ILE A 69 11.80 10.40 -30.71
CA ILE A 69 12.28 11.60 -31.36
C ILE A 69 13.57 12.03 -30.68
N LEU A 70 14.61 12.26 -31.49
CA LEU A 70 15.86 12.84 -31.03
C LEU A 70 15.62 14.30 -30.63
N THR A 71 15.98 14.66 -29.41
CA THR A 71 15.84 16.02 -28.90
C THR A 71 16.96 16.96 -29.34
N GLY A 72 18.02 16.42 -29.96
CA GLY A 72 19.27 17.13 -30.24
C GLY A 72 20.13 17.40 -29.00
N LYS A 73 19.75 16.86 -27.84
CA LYS A 73 20.57 16.86 -26.62
C LYS A 73 21.32 15.55 -26.48
N HIS A 74 22.48 15.61 -25.84
CA HIS A 74 23.34 14.47 -25.59
C HIS A 74 24.00 14.61 -24.21
N ARG A 75 24.61 13.52 -23.72
CA ARG A 75 25.44 13.49 -22.52
C ARG A 75 26.65 12.59 -22.73
N HIS A 76 27.66 12.76 -21.89
CA HIS A 76 28.95 12.08 -21.93
C HIS A 76 29.25 11.44 -20.57
N LYS A 77 30.20 10.50 -20.48
CA LYS A 77 30.66 9.95 -19.19
C LYS A 77 31.08 11.01 -18.20
N SER A 78 31.72 12.06 -18.73
CA SER A 78 32.32 13.13 -17.94
C SER A 78 31.28 13.91 -17.14
N HIS A 79 30.00 13.90 -17.55
CA HIS A 79 28.93 14.48 -16.76
C HIS A 79 27.52 13.98 -17.12
N PRO A 80 26.62 13.85 -16.13
CA PRO A 80 25.27 13.32 -16.35
C PRO A 80 24.30 14.31 -17.01
N VAL A 81 24.72 15.56 -17.26
CA VAL A 81 23.85 16.65 -17.73
C VAL A 81 23.59 16.60 -19.23
N TRP A 82 22.31 16.53 -19.62
CA TRP A 82 21.87 16.64 -21.02
C TRP A 82 22.03 18.07 -21.56
N HIS A 83 22.72 18.21 -22.68
CA HIS A 83 23.03 19.51 -23.28
C HIS A 83 23.07 19.43 -24.81
N LYS A 84 22.99 20.57 -25.50
CA LYS A 84 23.03 20.61 -26.98
C LYS A 84 24.45 20.34 -27.47
N ALA A 85 24.59 19.76 -28.67
CA ALA A 85 25.88 19.59 -29.34
C ALA A 85 26.69 20.90 -29.47
N SER A 86 26.02 22.05 -29.54
CA SER A 86 26.65 23.37 -29.63
C SER A 86 27.13 23.94 -28.28
N THR A 87 27.08 23.17 -27.19
CA THR A 87 27.51 23.66 -25.86
C THR A 87 29.03 23.71 -25.81
N ILE A 88 29.58 24.84 -25.38
CA ILE A 88 31.04 25.00 -25.25
C ILE A 88 31.51 24.34 -23.97
N HIS A 89 32.41 23.36 -24.09
CA HIS A 89 33.07 22.73 -22.96
C HIS A 89 34.37 23.46 -22.60
N LYS A 90 34.72 23.45 -21.30
CA LYS A 90 36.00 24.00 -20.83
C LYS A 90 37.19 23.13 -21.18
N THR A 91 36.96 21.84 -21.35
CA THR A 91 37.94 20.80 -21.69
C THR A 91 37.37 19.94 -22.81
N GLU A 92 38.24 19.32 -23.59
CA GLU A 92 37.82 18.42 -24.67
C GLU A 92 37.00 17.26 -24.07
N PRO A 93 35.74 17.06 -24.48
CA PRO A 93 34.88 16.02 -23.95
C PRO A 93 35.25 14.65 -24.52
N ASP A 94 35.17 13.63 -23.66
CA ASP A 94 35.23 12.24 -24.09
C ASP A 94 33.92 11.86 -24.79
N HIS A 95 34.00 11.45 -26.05
CA HIS A 95 32.85 11.05 -26.88
C HIS A 95 32.68 9.54 -27.00
N THR A 96 33.50 8.72 -26.33
CA THR A 96 33.44 7.25 -26.45
C THR A 96 32.11 6.64 -25.98
N ASP A 97 31.32 7.35 -25.17
CA ASP A 97 30.02 6.92 -24.65
C ASP A 97 28.91 7.96 -24.85
N LEU A 98 28.98 8.71 -25.95
CA LEU A 98 27.97 9.72 -26.26
C LEU A 98 26.58 9.09 -26.33
N GLU A 99 25.70 9.50 -25.42
CA GLU A 99 24.30 9.11 -25.42
C GLU A 99 23.45 10.25 -25.96
N GLU A 100 22.54 9.94 -26.89
CA GLU A 100 21.56 10.90 -27.40
C GLU A 100 20.26 10.84 -26.59
N GLN A 101 19.74 12.01 -26.20
CA GLN A 101 18.45 12.09 -25.54
C GLN A 101 17.34 11.90 -26.55
N ARG A 102 16.58 10.82 -26.35
CA ARG A 102 15.34 10.51 -27.05
C ARG A 102 14.16 10.80 -26.14
N ILE A 103 13.12 11.41 -26.68
CA ILE A 103 11.81 11.49 -26.04
C ILE A 103 10.85 10.56 -26.76
N GLU A 104 9.97 9.94 -26.00
CA GLU A 104 8.91 9.13 -26.54
C GLU A 104 7.69 10.00 -26.83
N LYS A 105 7.19 9.97 -28.07
CA LYS A 105 5.99 10.68 -28.49
C LYS A 105 4.92 9.68 -28.87
N LEU A 106 3.74 9.78 -28.25
CA LEU A 106 2.55 9.04 -28.65
C LEU A 106 2.10 9.54 -30.03
N ILE A 107 2.07 8.64 -31.02
CA ILE A 107 1.66 8.96 -32.39
C ILE A 107 0.29 8.40 -32.75
N GLU A 108 -0.12 7.32 -32.07
CA GLU A 108 -1.39 6.65 -32.34
C GLU A 108 -1.91 6.02 -31.05
N ASN A 109 -3.20 6.19 -30.78
CA ASN A 109 -3.90 5.55 -29.67
C ASN A 109 -5.25 4.98 -30.14
N LYS A 110 -5.23 3.70 -30.54
CA LYS A 110 -6.41 3.00 -31.08
C LYS A 110 -7.48 2.70 -30.02
N GLY A 111 -7.11 2.79 -28.74
CA GLY A 111 -8.00 2.48 -27.62
C GLY A 111 -8.53 3.73 -26.90
N GLU A 112 -8.21 4.93 -27.39
CA GLU A 112 -8.64 6.18 -26.75
C GLU A 112 -10.16 6.29 -26.80
N GLY A 113 -10.80 6.59 -25.67
CA GLY A 113 -12.26 6.58 -25.51
C GLY A 113 -12.82 5.31 -24.87
N ASN A 114 -12.20 4.15 -25.10
CA ASN A 114 -12.66 2.86 -24.58
C ASN A 114 -11.79 2.28 -23.46
N PHE A 115 -10.78 3.02 -22.96
CA PHE A 115 -9.86 2.54 -21.92
C PHE A 115 -10.59 1.91 -20.72
N LYS A 116 -11.63 2.58 -20.22
CA LYS A 116 -12.41 2.10 -19.06
C LYS A 116 -13.08 0.77 -19.37
N GLN A 117 -13.70 0.64 -20.54
CA GLN A 117 -14.36 -0.59 -20.97
C GLN A 117 -13.33 -1.73 -21.12
N LEU A 118 -12.24 -1.47 -21.83
CA LEU A 118 -11.14 -2.42 -22.00
C LEU A 118 -10.51 -2.85 -20.67
N TYR A 119 -10.45 -1.94 -19.70
CA TYR A 119 -9.99 -2.26 -18.35
C TYR A 119 -10.95 -3.22 -17.65
N HIS A 120 -12.26 -2.95 -17.68
CA HIS A 120 -13.25 -3.84 -17.07
C HIS A 120 -13.28 -5.22 -17.73
N GLU A 121 -13.26 -5.30 -19.07
CA GLU A 121 -13.16 -6.56 -19.80
C GLU A 121 -11.86 -7.31 -19.45
N TRP A 122 -10.75 -6.58 -19.27
CA TRP A 122 -9.50 -7.18 -18.84
C TRP A 122 -9.59 -7.69 -17.39
N LEU A 123 -10.22 -6.97 -16.48
CA LEU A 123 -10.42 -7.42 -15.09
C LEU A 123 -11.21 -8.73 -15.05
N GLU A 124 -12.33 -8.81 -15.77
CA GLU A 124 -13.17 -10.01 -15.88
C GLU A 124 -12.37 -11.17 -16.49
N LYS A 125 -11.69 -10.95 -17.61
CA LYS A 125 -10.90 -11.98 -18.28
C LYS A 125 -9.78 -12.55 -17.41
N ASN A 126 -9.21 -11.73 -16.51
CA ASN A 126 -8.12 -12.13 -15.63
C ASN A 126 -8.60 -12.59 -14.24
N GLY A 127 -9.92 -12.70 -14.04
CA GLY A 127 -10.49 -13.20 -12.78
C GLY A 127 -10.10 -12.36 -11.55
N ILE A 128 -10.01 -11.03 -11.70
CA ILE A 128 -9.49 -10.18 -10.63
C ILE A 128 -10.46 -10.12 -9.44
N GLU A 129 -11.77 -10.19 -9.67
CA GLU A 129 -12.74 -10.20 -8.57
C GLU A 129 -12.65 -11.51 -7.78
N GLU A 130 -12.55 -12.65 -8.47
CA GLU A 130 -12.36 -13.96 -7.87
C GLU A 130 -11.07 -14.01 -7.05
N LEU A 131 -9.97 -13.46 -7.57
CA LEU A 131 -8.72 -13.33 -6.84
C LEU A 131 -8.89 -12.48 -5.55
N ILE A 132 -9.63 -11.38 -5.63
CA ILE A 132 -9.91 -10.54 -4.45
C ILE A 132 -10.71 -11.33 -3.41
N GLU A 133 -11.74 -12.05 -3.82
CA GLU A 133 -12.57 -12.86 -2.92
C GLU A 133 -11.76 -13.97 -2.26
N GLU A 134 -10.91 -14.67 -3.02
CA GLU A 134 -10.02 -15.70 -2.49
C GLU A 134 -9.02 -15.14 -1.45
N GLU A 135 -8.38 -14.01 -1.74
CA GLU A 135 -7.42 -13.39 -0.82
C GLU A 135 -8.10 -12.85 0.44
N ILE A 136 -9.31 -12.27 0.31
CA ILE A 136 -10.12 -11.88 1.47
C ILE A 136 -10.46 -13.11 2.32
N LYS A 137 -10.89 -14.20 1.69
CA LYS A 137 -11.23 -15.44 2.40
C LYS A 137 -10.02 -16.00 3.15
N LYS A 138 -8.84 -16.06 2.52
CA LYS A 138 -7.59 -16.49 3.16
C LYS A 138 -7.26 -15.63 4.38
N ALA A 139 -7.36 -14.31 4.24
CA ALA A 139 -7.12 -13.36 5.34
C ALA A 139 -8.13 -13.55 6.49
N GLU A 140 -9.40 -13.80 6.18
CA GLU A 140 -10.42 -14.10 7.18
C GLU A 140 -10.17 -15.43 7.90
N GLU A 141 -9.74 -16.47 7.18
CA GLU A 141 -9.38 -17.78 7.72
C GLU A 141 -8.16 -17.69 8.64
N GLU A 142 -7.12 -16.96 8.24
CA GLU A 142 -5.95 -16.68 9.08
C GLU A 142 -6.33 -15.90 10.34
N CYS A 143 -7.17 -14.87 10.21
CA CYS A 143 -7.73 -14.17 11.37
C CYS A 143 -8.52 -15.11 12.29
N ALA A 144 -9.27 -16.06 11.72
CA ALA A 144 -10.10 -16.99 12.46
C ALA A 144 -9.30 -18.11 13.13
N SER A 145 -8.13 -18.49 12.61
CA SER A 145 -7.28 -19.55 13.17
C SER A 145 -6.74 -19.17 14.55
N LEU A 146 -6.46 -17.88 14.78
CA LEU A 146 -5.77 -17.34 15.96
C LEU A 146 -4.31 -17.80 16.10
N GLU A 147 -3.74 -18.44 15.07
CA GLU A 147 -2.38 -19.00 15.08
C GLU A 147 -1.32 -17.93 15.31
N HIS A 148 -1.40 -16.82 14.56
CA HIS A 148 -0.50 -15.67 14.68
C HIS A 148 -1.04 -14.58 15.61
N ALA A 149 -2.12 -14.86 16.36
CA ALA A 149 -2.77 -13.83 17.16
C ALA A 149 -2.01 -13.55 18.46
N ILE A 150 -1.83 -12.28 18.77
CA ILE A 150 -1.28 -11.78 20.03
C ILE A 150 -2.38 -11.13 20.86
N VAL A 151 -2.23 -11.23 22.18
CA VAL A 151 -3.15 -10.62 23.13
C VAL A 151 -2.57 -9.28 23.59
N LEU A 152 -3.34 -8.20 23.45
CA LEU A 152 -2.93 -6.83 23.76
C LEU A 152 -3.96 -6.12 24.63
N CYS A 153 -3.58 -5.02 25.27
CA CYS A 153 -4.52 -4.21 26.05
C CYS A 153 -5.54 -3.50 25.15
N ARG A 154 -6.83 -3.81 25.29
CA ARG A 154 -7.94 -3.27 24.48
C ARG A 154 -8.05 -1.74 24.52
N LYS A 155 -7.90 -1.14 25.71
CA LYS A 155 -8.02 0.32 25.90
C LYS A 155 -6.77 1.09 25.47
N LYS A 156 -5.62 0.43 25.48
CA LYS A 156 -4.31 1.05 25.26
C LYS A 156 -3.82 0.80 23.83
N TYR A 157 -4.30 -0.23 23.14
CA TYR A 157 -3.88 -0.56 21.80
C TYR A 157 -4.87 -0.06 20.74
N LYS A 158 -4.37 0.77 19.81
CA LYS A 158 -5.05 1.11 18.56
C LYS A 158 -4.09 0.79 17.42
N ALA A 159 -4.34 -0.32 16.72
CA ALA A 159 -3.48 -0.79 15.62
C ALA A 159 -3.22 0.28 14.55
N SER A 160 -4.20 1.17 14.32
CA SER A 160 -4.08 2.28 13.37
C SER A 160 -3.30 3.49 13.88
N ARG A 161 -2.87 3.51 15.15
CA ARG A 161 -2.24 4.68 15.78
C ARG A 161 -0.97 4.36 16.58
N TYR A 162 -0.82 3.17 17.14
CA TYR A 162 0.27 2.83 18.06
C TYR A 162 0.93 1.49 17.69
N GLU A 163 2.26 1.48 17.64
CA GLU A 163 3.10 0.27 17.51
C GLU A 163 3.16 -0.54 18.81
N THR A 164 2.85 0.09 19.96
CA THR A 164 2.77 -0.54 21.29
C THR A 164 1.50 -0.09 22.05
N CYS A 165 1.27 -0.56 23.27
CA CYS A 165 0.18 -0.08 24.11
C CYS A 165 0.39 1.42 24.44
N PHE A 166 -0.65 2.25 24.51
CA PHE A 166 -0.55 3.69 24.77
C PHE A 166 0.30 3.97 26.02
N ASP A 167 0.06 3.24 27.10
CA ASP A 167 0.82 3.40 28.35
C ASP A 167 2.29 2.96 28.23
N CYS A 168 2.61 2.14 27.23
CA CYS A 168 3.95 1.66 26.89
C CYS A 168 4.68 2.60 25.93
N LEU A 169 4.01 3.62 25.39
CA LEU A 169 4.67 4.60 24.53
C LEU A 169 5.62 5.46 25.37
N PRO A 170 6.76 5.92 24.80
CA PRO A 170 7.55 6.99 25.39
C PRO A 170 6.66 8.22 25.67
N GLU A 171 6.90 8.93 26.77
CA GLU A 171 6.08 10.09 27.18
C GLU A 171 5.96 11.16 26.09
N GLU A 172 7.02 11.37 25.30
CA GLU A 172 7.00 12.30 24.16
C GLU A 172 5.97 11.88 23.10
N LYS A 173 5.91 10.58 22.75
CA LYS A 173 4.88 10.07 21.81
C LYS A 173 3.47 10.18 22.41
N LYS A 174 3.31 9.93 23.72
CA LYS A 174 2.01 10.10 24.41
C LYS A 174 1.53 11.54 24.32
N LYS A 175 2.40 12.51 24.57
CA LYS A 175 2.10 13.95 24.47
C LYS A 175 1.68 14.35 23.07
N ASP A 176 2.39 13.91 22.03
CA ASP A 176 2.06 14.20 20.63
C ASP A 176 0.66 13.70 20.23
N ILE A 177 0.31 12.48 20.66
CA ILE A 177 -1.00 11.88 20.38
C ILE A 177 -2.10 12.65 21.11
N LEU A 178 -1.88 13.04 22.36
CA LEU A 178 -2.83 13.82 23.15
C LEU A 178 -2.99 15.24 22.60
N ALA A 179 -1.91 15.85 22.09
CA ALA A 179 -1.92 17.15 21.44
C ALA A 179 -2.76 17.13 20.15
N ARG A 180 -2.52 16.16 19.26
CA ARG A 180 -3.34 15.96 18.05
C ARG A 180 -4.82 15.72 18.34
N LYS A 181 -5.17 15.16 19.50
CA LYS A 181 -6.57 15.00 19.93
C LYS A 181 -7.23 16.33 20.33
N LYS A 182 -6.47 17.28 20.88
CA LYS A 182 -6.96 18.62 21.23
C LYS A 182 -7.25 19.48 19.99
N GLU A 183 -6.55 19.22 18.89
CA GLU A 183 -6.72 19.90 17.61
C GLU A 183 -7.92 19.37 16.79
N LEU A 184 -8.50 18.23 17.19
CA LEU A 184 -9.69 17.69 16.53
C LEU A 184 -10.97 18.45 16.99
N PRO A 185 -11.86 18.84 16.06
CA PRO A 185 -13.14 19.45 16.38
C PRO A 185 -13.95 18.55 17.32
N GLU A 186 -14.71 19.16 18.24
CA GLU A 186 -15.39 18.46 19.35
C GLU A 186 -16.24 17.25 18.92
N GLY A 187 -16.80 17.26 17.70
CA GLY A 187 -17.58 16.14 17.13
C GLY A 187 -16.79 14.88 16.75
N TYR A 188 -15.45 14.91 16.75
CA TYR A 188 -14.59 13.75 16.42
C TYR A 188 -13.81 13.20 17.63
N ARG A 189 -14.03 13.74 18.82
CA ARG A 189 -13.43 13.24 20.06
C ARG A 189 -14.24 12.04 20.57
N GLY A 190 -14.09 10.89 19.94
CA GLY A 190 -14.67 9.65 20.45
C GLY A 190 -14.21 9.36 21.88
N ASP A 191 -15.18 9.10 22.76
CA ASP A 191 -14.98 8.65 24.14
C ASP A 191 -14.36 7.25 24.19
N PHE A 192 -13.60 7.01 25.25
CA PHE A 192 -12.71 5.86 25.44
C PHE A 192 -13.41 4.53 25.70
#